data_AF-A0A2S9Y3G6-F1
#
_entry.id   AF-A0A2S9Y3G6-F1
#
_cell.length_a   1.000
_cell.length_b   1.000
_cell.length_c   1.000
_cell.angle_alpha   90.00
_cell.angle_beta   90.00
_cell.angle_gamma   90.00
#
_symmetry.space_group_name_H-M   'P 1'
#
loop_
_entity.id
_entity.type
_entity.pdbx_description
1 polymer ?
#
loop_
_entity_poly.entity_id
_entity_poly.type
_entity_poly.pdbx_seq_one_letter_code
_entity_poly.pdbx_strand_id
1 'polypeptide(L)' 'MRYPGLRMSRGVEHGLFWAAVVALLIAHMFGFGQGQRPLLGGWVPLDLAYRVAWITAAAVLVFWMTGRLWPDNE' A
#
# COMPACT_ATOMS: atom_id res chain seq x y z
N MET A 1 26.47 -13.67 7.68
CA MET A 1 25.72 -14.49 6.69
C MET A 1 24.83 -13.54 5.89
N ARG A 2 25.26 -13.10 4.70
CA ARG A 2 24.42 -12.27 3.81
C ARG A 2 23.48 -13.22 3.08
N TYR A 3 22.18 -13.11 3.30
CA TYR A 3 21.18 -13.77 2.47
C TYR A 3 21.43 -13.35 1.01
N PRO A 4 21.52 -14.27 0.03
CA PRO A 4 21.49 -13.90 -1.38
C PRO A 4 20.07 -13.43 -1.68
N GLY A 5 19.78 -12.18 -1.31
CA GLY A 5 18.56 -11.52 -1.73
C GLY A 5 18.55 -11.51 -3.25
N LEU A 6 17.53 -12.13 -3.83
CA LEU A 6 17.19 -12.01 -5.25
C LEU A 6 17.28 -10.53 -5.63
N ARG A 7 18.39 -10.13 -6.25
CA ARG A 7 18.54 -8.79 -6.84
C ARG A 7 17.65 -8.77 -8.07
N MET A 8 16.40 -8.36 -7.89
CA MET A 8 15.55 -8.04 -9.02
C MET A 8 16.16 -6.87 -9.77
N SER A 9 16.03 -6.89 -11.10
CA SER A 9 16.40 -5.74 -11.93
C SER A 9 15.61 -4.51 -11.48
N ARG A 10 16.24 -3.33 -11.43
CA ARG A 10 15.59 -2.05 -11.08
C ARG A 10 14.33 -1.77 -11.92
N GLY A 11 14.27 -2.29 -13.15
CA GLY A 11 13.09 -2.18 -14.02
C GLY A 11 11.91 -3.03 -13.55
N VAL A 12 12.19 -4.23 -12.99
CA VAL A 12 11.18 -5.10 -12.39
C VAL A 12 10.64 -4.50 -11.10
N GLU A 13 11.51 -3.91 -10.27
CA GLU A 13 11.11 -3.24 -9.03
C GLU A 13 10.20 -2.02 -9.29
N HIS A 14 10.53 -1.19 -10.29
CA HIS A 14 9.65 -0.09 -10.74
C HIS A 14 8.33 -0.60 -11.30
N GLY A 15 8.33 -1.69 -12.07
CA GLY A 15 7.12 -2.30 -12.59
C GLY A 15 6.18 -2.78 -11.47
N LEU A 16 6.73 -3.44 -10.45
CA LEU A 16 5.99 -3.87 -9.27
C LEU A 16 5.43 -2.69 -8.46
N PHE A 17 6.20 -1.61 -8.32
CA PHE A 17 5.74 -0.39 -7.67
C PHE A 17 4.51 0.19 -8.38
N TRP A 18 4.60 0.42 -9.69
CA TRP A 18 3.47 0.96 -10.45
C TRP A 18 2.26 0.03 -10.46
N ALA A 19 2.48 -1.28 -10.54
CA ALA A 19 1.40 -2.26 -10.40
C ALA A 19 0.69 -2.15 -9.04
N ALA A 20 1.45 -2.02 -7.95
CA ALA A 20 0.90 -1.84 -6.61
C ALA A 20 0.13 -0.52 -6.48
N VAL A 21 0.65 0.58 -7.03
CA VAL A 21 -0.03 1.88 -7.06
C VAL A 21 -1.36 1.80 -7.82
N VAL A 22 -1.35 1.23 -9.03
CA VAL A 22 -2.56 1.08 -9.85
C VAL A 22 -3.58 0.19 -9.15
N ALA A 23 -3.15 -0.92 -8.55
CA ALA A 23 -4.03 -1.78 -7.77
C ALA A 23 -4.66 -1.03 -6.58
N LEU A 24 -3.86 -0.22 -5.87
CA LEU A 24 -4.32 0.64 -4.78
C LEU A 24 -5.38 1.63 -5.26
N LEU A 25 -5.15 2.27 -6.40
CA LEU A 25 -6.07 3.25 -7.00
C LEU A 25 -7.39 2.60 -7.42
N ILE A 26 -7.34 1.47 -8.13
CA ILE A 26 -8.54 0.74 -8.54
C ILE A 26 -9.35 0.35 -7.31
N ALA A 27 -8.71 -0.30 -6.34
CA ALA A 27 -9.39 -0.73 -5.13
C ALA A 27 -9.95 0.46 -4.31
N HIS A 28 -9.28 1.61 -4.33
CA HIS A 28 -9.81 2.84 -3.75
C HIS A 28 -11.07 3.34 -4.46
N MET A 29 -11.07 3.34 -5.80
CA MET A 29 -12.20 3.82 -6.60
C MET A 29 -13.43 2.90 -6.52
N PHE A 30 -13.23 1.59 -6.36
CA PHE A 30 -14.33 0.62 -6.24
C PHE A 30 -14.99 0.58 -4.85
N GLY A 31 -14.33 1.07 -3.80
CA GLY A 31 -14.89 1.05 -2.44
C GLY A 31 -15.92 2.15 -2.11
N PHE A 32 -16.35 2.95 -3.09
CA PHE A 32 -17.26 4.07 -2.84
C PHE A 32 -18.74 3.73 -3.09
N GLY A 33 -19.44 3.40 -2.00
CA GLY A 33 -20.90 3.40 -1.89
C GLY A 33 -21.31 4.14 -0.61
N GLN A 34 -21.46 5.46 -0.70
CA GLN A 34 -21.91 6.30 0.43
C GLN A 34 -23.44 6.18 0.61
N GLY A 35 -23.90 5.16 1.34
CA GLY A 35 -25.33 5.00 1.61
C GLY A 35 -25.68 4.63 3.04
N GLN A 36 -24.83 3.85 3.71
CA GLN A 36 -25.05 3.41 5.09
C GLN A 36 -23.72 3.51 5.85
N ARG A 37 -23.77 3.93 7.12
CA ARG A 37 -22.61 3.99 8.03
C ARG A 37 -22.66 2.80 9.02
N PRO A 38 -22.41 1.56 8.56
CA PRO A 38 -22.28 0.45 9.49
C PRO A 38 -21.08 0.70 10.43
N LEU A 39 -21.21 0.26 11.67
CA LEU A 39 -20.13 0.28 12.65
C LEU A 39 -19.43 -1.08 12.63
N LEU A 40 -18.10 -1.10 12.57
CA LEU A 40 -17.28 -2.28 12.85
C LEU A 40 -17.38 -2.60 14.34
N GLY A 41 -18.00 -3.75 14.64
CA GLY A 41 -18.17 -4.25 16.02
C GLY A 41 -18.99 -3.32 16.94
N GLY A 42 -19.64 -2.28 16.42
CA GLY A 42 -20.36 -1.28 17.22
C GLY A 42 -19.52 -0.10 17.72
N TRP A 43 -18.21 -0.05 17.44
CA TRP A 43 -17.31 0.97 17.99
C TRP A 43 -16.76 1.94 16.95
N VAL A 44 -16.39 1.46 15.76
CA VAL A 44 -15.67 2.26 14.75
C VAL A 44 -16.50 2.37 13.47
N PRO A 45 -16.71 3.58 12.91
CA PRO A 45 -17.34 3.72 11.60
C PRO A 45 -16.55 2.95 10.54
N LEU A 46 -17.24 2.13 9.73
CA LEU A 46 -16.57 1.30 8.73
C LEU A 46 -15.86 2.15 7.67
N ASP A 47 -16.33 3.37 7.42
CA ASP A 47 -15.64 4.34 6.57
C ASP A 47 -14.32 4.85 7.18
N LEU A 48 -14.25 5.03 8.50
CA LEU A 48 -13.02 5.42 9.19
C LEU A 48 -12.00 4.28 9.13
N ALA A 49 -12.43 3.05 9.41
CA ALA A 49 -11.55 1.89 9.32
C ALA A 49 -11.03 1.67 7.89
N TYR A 50 -11.88 1.84 6.88
CA TYR A 50 -11.48 1.80 5.47
C TYR A 50 -10.41 2.86 5.15
N ARG A 51 -10.60 4.10 5.61
CA ARG A 51 -9.60 5.18 5.43
C ARG A 51 -8.27 4.84 6.12
N VAL A 52 -8.32 4.36 7.36
CA VAL A 52 -7.10 3.97 8.11
C VAL A 52 -6.38 2.82 7.43
N ALA A 53 -7.10 1.81 6.95
CA ALA A 53 -6.54 0.71 6.18
C ALA A 53 -5.82 1.22 4.91
N TRP A 54 -6.41 2.17 4.19
CA TRP A 54 -5.77 2.77 3.02
C TRP A 54 -4.51 3.57 3.34
N ILE A 55 -4.57 4.41 4.37
CA ILE A 55 -3.41 5.19 4.81
C ILE A 55 -2.27 4.24 5.18
N THR A 56 -2.59 3.16 5.90
CA THR A 56 -1.62 2.13 6.28
C THR A 56 -1.03 1.43 5.06
N ALA A 57 -1.86 1.02 4.09
CA ALA A 57 -1.40 0.37 2.88
C ALA A 57 -0.48 1.28 2.04
N ALA A 58 -0.83 2.56 1.91
CA ALA A 58 0.00 3.56 1.25
C ALA A 58 1.33 3.77 1.99
N ALA A 59 1.30 3.89 3.32
CA ALA A 59 2.50 4.04 4.13
C ALA A 59 3.44 2.83 3.99
N VAL A 60 2.92 1.61 4.04
CA VAL A 60 3.70 0.38 3.83
C VAL A 60 4.34 0.38 2.43
N LEU A 61 3.60 0.77 1.40
CA LEU A 61 4.13 0.85 0.04
C LEU A 61 5.29 1.85 -0.07
N VAL A 62 5.13 3.02 0.54
CA VAL A 62 6.19 4.05 0.59
C VAL A 62 7.40 3.55 1.37
N PHE A 63 7.21 3.01 2.59
CA PHE A 63 8.32 2.48 3.39
C PHE A 63 9.08 1.35 2.70
N TRP A 64 8.36 0.45 2.03
CA TRP A 64 8.96 -0.61 1.23
C TRP A 64 9.81 -0.04 0.09
N MET A 65 9.32 1.00 -0.58
CA MET A 65 10.06 1.67 -1.64
C MET A 65 11.29 2.41 -1.09
N THR A 66 11.15 3.17 -0.01
CA THR A 66 12.26 3.91 0.62
C THR A 66 13.36 2.96 1.10
N GLY A 67 13.03 1.85 1.75
CA GLY A 67 14.04 0.92 2.26
C GLY A 67 14.70 0.03 1.20
N ARG A 68 14.07 -0.15 0.03
CA ARG A 68 14.53 -1.13 -0.99
C ARG A 68 15.03 -0.46 -2.28
N LEU A 69 14.36 0.59 -2.73
CA LEU A 69 14.67 1.32 -3.95
C LEU A 69 15.67 2.46 -3.71
N TRP A 70 15.72 2.97 -2.46
CA TRP A 70 16.62 4.05 -2.04
C TRP A 70 17.64 3.58 -0.99
N PRO A 71 18.51 2.59 -1.28
CA PRO A 71 19.63 2.34 -0.40
C PRO A 71 20.57 3.53 -0.50
N ASP A 72 20.82 4.17 0.64
CA ASP A 72 21.78 5.25 0.90
C ASP A 72 22.79 5.47 -0.25
N ASN A 73 22.54 6.52 -1.04
CA ASN A 73 23.50 7.07 -1.97
C ASN A 73 24.42 8.03 -1.19
N GLU A 74 25.16 7.52 -0.21
CA GLU A 74 26.32 8.19 0.37
C GLU A 74 27.52 7.23 0.37
#